data_AF-A0A821W309-F1
#
_entry.id   AF-A0A821W309-F1
#
_cell.length_a   1.000
_cell.length_b   1.000
_cell.length_c   1.000
_cell.angle_alpha   90.00
_cell.angle_beta   90.00
_cell.angle_gamma   90.00
#
_symmetry.space_group_name_H-M   'P 1'
#
loop_
_entity.id
_entity.type
_entity.pdbx_description
1 polymer ?
#
loop_
_entity_poly.entity_id
_entity_poly.type
_entity_poly.pdbx_seq_one_letter_code
_entity_poly.pdbx_strand_id
1 'polypeptide(L)'
;MEELLGDNTKFKLVDNDSTITNEDQLIRLLSRLKKTISSQKLNIKPVMSAIKTVNYGLGKMLTSRLSHLRQSQYVIKDSSDFVTKLTNTKNVDKLMISFDVVSLFTNVALTFTIDYILDQLYPVCSTNCLQLSKSKQCVDCKRRIDFQALLEVATSKTHFSFNNKIYVQHDGVAMGAPLAPIIADIFMAYLETTLMDELISLGVCEWHRYVDD
;
A
#
# COMPACT_ATOMS: atom_id res chain seq x y z
N MET A 1 -8.64 2.33 -16.88
CA MET A 1 -9.18 2.76 -15.57
C MET A 1 -10.45 1.99 -15.26
N GLU A 2 -11.45 1.96 -16.15
CA GLU A 2 -12.64 1.10 -15.99
C GLU A 2 -12.30 -0.39 -15.78
N GLU A 3 -11.32 -0.93 -16.51
CA GLU A 3 -10.84 -2.32 -16.31
C GLU A 3 -10.18 -2.55 -14.93
N LEU A 4 -9.49 -1.55 -14.38
CA LEU A 4 -8.83 -1.63 -13.07
C LEU A 4 -9.83 -1.44 -11.91
N LEU A 5 -10.85 -0.60 -12.11
CA LEU A 5 -11.95 -0.40 -11.18
C LEU A 5 -12.97 -1.56 -11.20
N GLY A 6 -12.88 -2.47 -12.18
CA GLY A 6 -13.70 -3.67 -12.28
C GLY A 6 -13.25 -4.83 -11.38
N ASP A 7 -12.09 -4.71 -10.71
CA ASP A 7 -11.66 -5.66 -9.69
C ASP A 7 -12.44 -5.45 -8.38
N ASN A 8 -13.55 -6.17 -8.25
CA ASN A 8 -14.45 -6.09 -7.11
C ASN A 8 -13.84 -6.60 -5.79
N THR A 9 -12.66 -7.24 -5.83
CA THR A 9 -11.94 -7.60 -4.60
C THR A 9 -11.24 -6.38 -3.99
N LYS A 10 -10.95 -5.35 -4.79
CA LYS A 10 -10.21 -4.15 -4.38
C LYS A 10 -11.07 -2.90 -4.31
N PHE A 11 -12.05 -2.76 -5.21
CA PHE A 11 -12.89 -1.57 -5.35
C PHE A 11 -14.37 -1.92 -5.31
N LYS A 12 -15.20 -1.04 -4.73
CA LYS A 12 -16.68 -1.18 -4.73
C LYS A 12 -17.36 0.11 -5.18
N LEU A 13 -18.33 -0.03 -6.08
CA LEU A 13 -19.21 1.05 -6.55
C LEU A 13 -20.36 1.29 -5.55
N VAL A 14 -20.81 2.54 -5.41
CA VAL A 14 -21.95 2.93 -4.55
C VAL A 14 -23.14 3.32 -5.44
N ASP A 15 -24.28 2.64 -5.24
CA ASP A 15 -25.46 2.73 -6.12
C ASP A 15 -26.53 3.68 -5.56
N ASN A 16 -26.72 4.83 -6.23
CA ASN A 16 -28.04 5.43 -6.56
C ASN A 16 -27.86 6.83 -7.17
N ASP A 17 -27.88 6.90 -8.50
CA ASP A 17 -27.96 8.16 -9.23
C ASP A 17 -28.90 8.02 -10.44
N SER A 18 -29.94 8.85 -10.51
CA SER A 18 -30.90 8.92 -11.63
C SER A 18 -30.28 9.36 -12.96
N THR A 19 -29.00 9.75 -12.99
CA THR A 19 -28.31 10.23 -14.20
C THR A 19 -27.64 9.11 -15.03
N ILE A 20 -27.64 7.87 -14.53
CA ILE A 20 -26.98 6.70 -15.15
C ILE A 20 -27.42 6.48 -16.60
N THR A 21 -28.70 6.67 -16.90
CA THR A 21 -29.24 6.44 -18.25
C THR A 21 -28.69 7.43 -19.29
N ASN A 22 -28.39 8.66 -18.88
CA ASN A 22 -27.81 9.68 -19.77
C ASN A 22 -26.31 9.44 -19.99
N GLU A 23 -25.60 8.93 -18.98
CA GLU A 23 -24.20 8.52 -19.10
C GLU A 23 -24.03 7.32 -20.05
N ASP A 24 -24.91 6.32 -19.96
CA ASP A 24 -24.86 5.14 -20.85
C ASP A 24 -25.00 5.51 -22.33
N GLN A 25 -25.85 6.50 -22.62
CA GLN A 25 -26.03 7.04 -23.97
C GLN A 25 -24.79 7.80 -24.44
N LEU A 26 -24.16 8.58 -23.56
CA LEU A 26 -22.94 9.33 -23.86
C LEU A 26 -21.73 8.40 -24.09
N ILE A 27 -21.59 7.35 -23.27
CA ILE A 27 -20.53 6.33 -23.41
C ILE A 27 -20.64 5.61 -24.76
N ARG A 28 -21.85 5.24 -25.19
CA ARG A 28 -22.10 4.65 -26.52
C ARG A 28 -21.79 5.61 -27.67
N LEU A 29 -22.00 6.91 -27.47
CA LEU A 29 -21.66 7.93 -28.47
C LEU A 29 -20.13 8.10 -28.56
N LEU A 30 -19.45 8.18 -27.42
CA LEU A 30 -17.99 8.36 -27.35
C LEU A 30 -17.21 7.14 -27.83
N SER A 31 -17.73 5.92 -27.60
CA SER A 31 -17.10 4.69 -28.11
C SER A 31 -17.13 4.60 -29.64
N ARG A 32 -18.16 5.17 -30.29
CA ARG A 32 -18.24 5.30 -31.76
C ARG A 32 -17.26 6.34 -32.32
N LEU A 33 -16.82 7.29 -31.51
CA LEU A 33 -15.90 8.36 -31.90
C LEU A 33 -14.42 8.00 -31.66
N LYS A 34 -14.14 6.95 -30.89
CA LYS A 34 -12.76 6.55 -30.58
C LYS A 34 -12.18 5.73 -31.74
N LYS A 35 -11.42 6.40 -32.61
CA LYS A 35 -10.52 5.79 -33.61
C LYS A 35 -9.69 4.69 -32.91
N THR A 36 -9.70 3.49 -33.46
CA THR A 36 -9.09 2.27 -32.91
C THR A 36 -7.62 2.50 -32.57
N ILE A 37 -7.33 2.84 -31.31
CA ILE A 37 -5.98 2.72 -30.75
C ILE A 37 -5.83 1.24 -30.42
N SER A 38 -4.86 0.59 -31.06
CA SER A 38 -4.44 -0.77 -30.76
C SER A 38 -4.42 -1.01 -29.25
N SER A 39 -5.04 -2.09 -28.78
CA SER A 39 -5.19 -2.49 -27.39
C SER A 39 -3.85 -2.95 -26.78
N GLN A 40 -2.84 -2.09 -26.82
CA GLN A 40 -1.69 -2.24 -25.95
C GLN A 40 -2.18 -1.92 -24.54
N LYS A 41 -2.13 -2.91 -23.65
CA LYS A 41 -2.57 -2.81 -22.26
C LYS A 41 -1.74 -1.73 -21.57
N LEU A 42 -2.29 -0.51 -21.52
CA LEU A 42 -1.66 0.62 -20.87
C LEU A 42 -1.71 0.37 -19.35
N ASN A 43 -0.55 0.23 -18.73
CA ASN A 43 -0.42 0.16 -17.28
C ASN A 43 -0.76 1.54 -16.68
N ILE A 44 -1.99 1.70 -16.20
CA ILE A 44 -2.48 2.94 -15.61
C ILE A 44 -2.27 2.87 -14.09
N LYS A 45 -1.69 3.93 -13.50
CA LYS A 45 -1.55 4.08 -12.04
C LYS A 45 -2.77 4.85 -11.49
N PRO A 46 -3.59 4.26 -10.60
CA PRO A 46 -4.73 4.93 -9.99
C PRO A 46 -4.27 5.86 -8.87
N VAL A 47 -3.80 7.06 -9.22
CA VAL A 47 -3.38 8.08 -8.24
C VAL A 47 -4.56 8.94 -7.86
N MET A 48 -4.80 9.10 -6.57
CA MET A 48 -5.82 10.01 -6.04
C MET A 48 -5.20 11.22 -5.35
N SER A 49 -5.88 12.36 -5.43
CA SER A 49 -5.52 13.54 -4.64
C SER A 49 -6.08 13.41 -3.23
N ALA A 50 -5.21 13.14 -2.26
CA ALA A 50 -5.59 13.11 -0.85
C ALA A 50 -5.65 14.51 -0.20
N ILE A 51 -5.28 15.59 -0.92
CA ILE A 51 -5.22 16.94 -0.38
C ILE A 51 -6.60 17.37 0.10
N LYS A 52 -6.68 17.95 1.32
CA LYS A 52 -7.93 18.39 1.97
C LYS A 52 -8.97 17.29 2.23
N THR A 53 -8.61 16.01 2.05
CA THR A 53 -9.45 14.91 2.53
C THR A 53 -9.43 14.83 4.06
N VAL A 54 -10.48 14.27 4.63
CA VAL A 54 -10.64 14.09 6.09
C VAL A 54 -9.46 13.34 6.72
N ASN A 55 -8.84 12.42 5.98
CA ASN A 55 -7.76 11.57 6.47
C ASN A 55 -6.36 12.18 6.27
N TYR A 56 -6.24 13.29 5.55
CA TYR A 56 -4.94 13.85 5.17
C TYR A 56 -4.07 14.25 6.38
N GLY A 57 -4.67 14.99 7.32
CA GLY A 57 -3.97 15.46 8.52
C GLY A 57 -3.54 14.30 9.42
N LEU A 58 -4.44 13.33 9.61
CA LEU A 58 -4.16 12.11 10.36
C LEU A 58 -3.03 11.30 9.70
N GLY A 59 -3.10 11.09 8.38
CA GLY A 59 -2.09 10.37 7.62
C GLY A 59 -0.70 11.01 7.79
N LYS A 60 -0.60 12.34 7.67
CA LYS A 60 0.68 13.05 7.90
C LYS A 60 1.22 12.88 9.31
N MET A 61 0.36 12.99 10.33
CA MET A 61 0.76 12.79 11.72
C MET A 61 1.31 11.38 11.94
N LEU A 62 0.60 10.37 11.43
CA LEU A 62 1.01 8.96 11.55
C LEU A 62 2.29 8.67 10.76
N THR A 63 2.48 9.27 9.59
CA THR A 63 3.73 9.15 8.80
C THR A 63 4.95 9.52 9.63
N SER A 64 4.92 10.61 10.37
CA SER A 64 6.03 10.99 11.26
C SER A 64 6.24 9.98 12.39
N ARG A 65 5.15 9.47 12.99
CA ARG A 65 5.22 8.53 14.12
C ARG A 65 5.75 7.15 13.72
N LEU A 66 5.40 6.66 12.54
CA LEU A 66 5.74 5.32 12.06
C LEU A 66 7.02 5.27 11.24
N SER A 67 7.65 6.42 10.99
CA SER A 67 8.87 6.54 10.15
C SER A 67 10.06 5.69 10.61
N HIS A 68 10.10 5.27 11.87
CA HIS A 68 11.16 4.40 12.39
C HIS A 68 10.95 2.92 12.01
N LEU A 69 9.71 2.49 11.75
CA LEU A 69 9.38 1.09 11.45
C LEU A 69 9.68 0.70 9.99
N ARG A 70 9.82 1.68 9.09
CA ARG A 70 10.14 1.42 7.67
C ARG A 70 11.63 1.20 7.40
N GLN A 71 12.47 1.21 8.44
CA GLN A 71 13.91 1.10 8.28
C GLN A 71 14.27 -0.34 7.93
N SER A 72 14.97 -0.52 6.81
CA SER A 72 15.54 -1.79 6.38
C SER A 72 16.95 -1.53 5.85
N GLN A 73 17.88 -2.44 6.15
CA GLN A 73 19.27 -2.34 5.72
C GLN A 73 19.45 -2.48 4.20
N TYR A 74 18.44 -3.01 3.52
CA TYR A 74 18.45 -3.25 2.08
C TYR A 74 18.01 -2.03 1.28
N VAL A 75 17.44 -1.01 1.94
CA VAL A 75 16.92 0.18 1.26
C VAL A 75 18.06 0.99 0.65
N ILE A 76 17.88 1.31 -0.63
CA ILE A 76 18.66 2.25 -1.40
C ILE A 76 17.98 3.62 -1.34
N LYS A 77 18.77 4.67 -1.12
CA LYS A 77 18.23 6.04 -1.07
C LYS A 77 18.06 6.68 -2.44
N ASP A 78 19.02 6.43 -3.33
CA ASP A 78 19.08 6.98 -4.67
C ASP A 78 20.09 6.20 -5.52
N SER A 79 20.18 6.55 -6.81
CA SER A 79 21.09 5.91 -7.76
C SER A 79 22.56 6.02 -7.36
N SER A 80 22.97 7.08 -6.65
CA SER A 80 24.35 7.26 -6.23
C SER A 80 24.70 6.34 -5.06
N ASP A 81 23.78 6.18 -4.11
CA ASP A 81 23.89 5.20 -3.03
C ASP A 81 23.99 3.77 -3.59
N PHE A 82 23.17 3.45 -4.61
CA PHE A 82 23.22 2.16 -5.29
C PHE A 82 24.59 1.89 -5.93
N VAL A 83 25.09 2.84 -6.74
CA VAL A 83 26.40 2.70 -7.39
C VAL A 83 27.50 2.53 -6.34
N THR A 84 27.46 3.30 -5.25
CA THR A 84 28.44 3.22 -4.16
C THR A 84 28.45 1.83 -3.52
N LYS A 85 27.28 1.29 -3.18
CA LYS A 85 27.14 -0.06 -2.62
C LYS A 85 27.66 -1.12 -3.58
N LEU A 86 27.28 -1.02 -4.87
CA LEU A 86 27.70 -1.96 -5.90
C LEU A 86 29.23 -1.94 -6.13
N THR A 87 29.86 -0.76 -6.10
CA THR A 87 31.32 -0.64 -6.27
C THR A 87 32.12 -1.14 -5.07
N ASN A 88 31.54 -1.09 -3.86
CA ASN A 88 32.21 -1.53 -2.64
C ASN A 88 32.12 -3.04 -2.43
N THR A 89 31.19 -3.72 -3.11
CA THR A 89 31.05 -5.17 -3.05
C THR A 89 31.94 -5.86 -4.08
N LYS A 90 32.60 -6.96 -3.68
CA LYS A 90 33.28 -7.87 -4.60
C LYS A 90 32.25 -8.63 -5.43
N ASN A 91 32.05 -8.22 -6.68
CA ASN A 91 31.03 -8.74 -7.59
C ASN A 91 31.59 -9.57 -8.76
N VAL A 92 32.80 -10.13 -8.60
CA VAL A 92 33.40 -11.01 -9.61
C VAL A 92 32.58 -12.30 -9.72
N ASP A 93 32.28 -12.71 -10.94
CA ASP A 93 31.53 -13.94 -11.28
C ASP A 93 30.11 -14.05 -10.69
N LYS A 94 29.46 -12.90 -10.43
CA LYS A 94 28.05 -12.85 -9.96
C LYS A 94 27.10 -12.40 -11.06
N LEU A 95 25.85 -12.85 -10.98
CA LEU A 95 24.74 -12.40 -11.81
C LEU A 95 23.91 -11.35 -11.06
N MET A 96 23.64 -10.21 -11.70
CA MET A 96 22.68 -9.22 -11.20
C MET A 96 21.32 -9.48 -11.83
N ILE A 97 20.29 -9.52 -10.99
CA ILE A 97 18.89 -9.71 -11.40
C ILE A 97 18.11 -8.52 -10.85
N SER A 98 17.22 -7.96 -11.67
CA SER A 98 16.30 -6.90 -11.27
C SER A 98 14.88 -7.47 -11.22
N PHE A 99 14.17 -7.15 -10.15
CA PHE A 99 12.77 -7.46 -9.95
C PHE A 99 11.98 -6.15 -9.89
N ASP A 100 10.68 -6.21 -10.19
CA ASP A 100 9.76 -5.08 -10.07
C ASP A 100 8.50 -5.60 -9.39
N VAL A 101 8.13 -4.98 -8.25
CA VAL A 101 6.90 -5.36 -7.55
C VAL A 101 5.70 -4.84 -8.31
N VAL A 102 4.94 -5.76 -8.90
CA VAL A 102 3.72 -5.43 -9.64
C VAL A 102 2.74 -4.67 -8.73
N SER A 103 2.49 -3.41 -9.06
CA SER A 103 1.47 -2.56 -8.43
C SER A 103 1.53 -2.51 -6.90
N LEU A 104 2.74 -2.35 -6.34
CA LEU A 104 3.05 -2.37 -4.90
C LEU A 104 1.92 -1.83 -4.01
N PHE A 105 1.56 -0.55 -4.15
CA PHE A 105 0.57 0.10 -3.27
C PHE A 105 -0.79 -0.60 -3.24
N THR A 106 -1.29 -1.08 -4.38
CA THR A 106 -2.60 -1.77 -4.44
C THR A 106 -2.53 -3.26 -4.09
N ASN A 107 -1.33 -3.78 -3.84
CA ASN A 107 -1.07 -5.18 -3.49
C ASN A 107 -0.47 -5.35 -2.09
N VAL A 108 -0.22 -4.26 -1.36
CA VAL A 108 0.12 -4.35 0.06
C VAL A 108 -1.05 -5.01 0.79
N ALA A 109 -0.77 -6.10 1.52
CA ALA A 109 -1.75 -6.73 2.39
C ALA A 109 -2.02 -5.81 3.59
N LEU A 110 -3.02 -4.92 3.47
CA LEU A 110 -3.17 -3.79 4.39
C LEU A 110 -3.47 -4.26 5.82
N THR A 111 -4.46 -5.15 5.98
CA THR A 111 -4.85 -5.68 7.29
C THR A 111 -3.67 -6.33 8.01
N PHE A 112 -2.95 -7.19 7.30
CA PHE A 112 -1.75 -7.84 7.82
C PHE A 112 -0.68 -6.81 8.25
N THR A 113 -0.46 -5.79 7.42
CA THR A 113 0.55 -4.77 7.71
C THR A 113 0.17 -3.93 8.93
N ILE A 114 -1.12 -3.62 9.11
CA ILE A 114 -1.63 -2.95 10.31
C ILE A 114 -1.39 -3.81 11.55
N ASP A 115 -1.71 -5.10 11.50
CA ASP A 115 -1.47 -6.03 12.61
C ASP A 115 0.02 -6.11 12.97
N TYR A 116 0.89 -6.22 11.95
CA TYR A 116 2.33 -6.20 12.13
C TYR A 116 2.82 -4.91 12.80
N ILE A 117 2.37 -3.74 12.35
CA ILE A 117 2.70 -2.44 12.98
C ILE A 117 2.31 -2.44 14.46
N LEU A 118 1.12 -2.94 14.77
CA LEU A 118 0.63 -2.97 16.14
C LEU A 118 1.49 -3.92 17.00
N ASP A 119 1.93 -5.05 16.47
CA ASP A 119 2.80 -6.01 17.16
C ASP A 119 4.19 -5.43 17.45
N GLN A 120 4.70 -4.56 16.57
CA GLN A 120 5.95 -3.83 16.82
C GLN A 120 5.80 -2.74 17.90
N LEU A 121 4.62 -2.13 18.04
CA LEU A 121 4.40 -0.98 18.90
C LEU A 121 3.85 -1.31 20.29
N TYR A 122 3.16 -2.44 20.43
CA TYR A 122 2.47 -2.81 21.66
C TYR A 122 2.92 -4.19 22.16
N PRO A 123 3.14 -4.36 23.48
CA PRO A 123 3.54 -5.63 24.03
C PRO A 123 2.44 -6.68 23.90
N VAL A 124 2.85 -7.95 23.80
CA VAL A 124 1.92 -9.08 23.84
C VAL A 124 1.18 -9.10 25.17
N CYS A 125 -0.15 -9.20 25.10
CA CYS A 125 -0.99 -9.24 26.29
C CYS A 125 -0.86 -10.60 27.00
N SER A 126 -0.35 -10.59 28.23
CA SER A 126 -0.18 -11.80 29.05
C SER A 126 -1.48 -12.50 29.43
N THR A 127 -2.61 -11.79 29.44
CA THR A 127 -3.92 -12.31 29.85
C THR A 127 -4.89 -12.53 28.69
N ASN A 128 -4.41 -12.37 27.44
CA ASN A 128 -5.21 -12.44 26.21
C ASN A 128 -6.52 -11.63 26.27
N CYS A 129 -6.48 -10.46 26.93
CA CYS A 129 -7.70 -9.70 27.20
C CYS A 129 -8.30 -9.01 25.97
N LEU A 130 -7.64 -9.06 24.81
CA LEU A 130 -8.14 -8.53 23.53
C LEU A 130 -9.53 -9.09 23.15
N GLN A 131 -9.79 -10.35 23.51
CA GLN A 131 -11.07 -11.03 23.24
C GLN A 131 -12.16 -10.68 24.27
N LEU A 132 -11.83 -9.93 25.33
CA LEU A 132 -12.77 -9.52 26.37
C LEU A 132 -13.47 -8.20 26.01
N SER A 133 -14.59 -7.94 26.69
CA SER A 133 -15.28 -6.65 26.60
C SER A 133 -14.36 -5.48 26.94
N LYS A 134 -14.57 -4.31 26.31
CA LYS A 134 -13.74 -3.11 26.47
C LYS A 134 -13.48 -2.74 27.94
N SER A 135 -14.42 -2.95 28.85
CA SER A 135 -14.25 -2.70 30.30
C SER A 135 -13.20 -3.59 30.98
N LYS A 136 -12.98 -4.81 30.49
CA LYS A 136 -12.09 -5.84 31.06
C LYS A 136 -10.71 -5.88 30.39
N GLN A 137 -10.50 -5.08 29.35
CA GLN A 137 -9.21 -4.95 28.67
C GLN A 137 -8.22 -4.13 29.50
N CYS A 138 -6.96 -4.55 29.50
CA CYS A 138 -5.86 -3.76 30.06
C CYS A 138 -5.63 -2.48 29.24
N VAL A 139 -4.84 -1.55 29.79
CA VAL A 139 -4.59 -0.25 29.17
C VAL A 139 -3.93 -0.39 27.79
N ASP A 140 -2.96 -1.30 27.65
CA ASP A 140 -2.23 -1.48 26.39
C ASP A 140 -3.11 -2.07 25.30
N CYS A 141 -3.99 -3.03 25.62
CA CYS A 141 -4.93 -3.58 24.66
C CYS A 141 -5.95 -2.55 24.18
N LYS A 142 -6.43 -1.67 25.08
CA LYS A 142 -7.30 -0.55 24.70
C LYS A 142 -6.60 0.39 23.73
N ARG A 143 -5.37 0.80 24.06
CA ARG A 143 -4.56 1.68 23.19
C ARG A 143 -4.25 1.04 21.86
N ARG A 144 -3.94 -0.27 21.84
CA ARG A 144 -3.73 -1.04 20.61
C ARG A 144 -4.95 -1.00 19.71
N ILE A 145 -6.14 -1.28 20.25
CA ILE A 145 -7.40 -1.26 19.48
C ILE A 145 -7.72 0.15 18.98
N ASP A 146 -7.57 1.18 19.83
CA ASP A 146 -7.83 2.55 19.42
C ASP A 146 -6.83 3.01 18.33
N PHE A 147 -5.56 2.56 18.41
CA PHE A 147 -4.55 2.85 17.38
C PHE A 147 -4.78 2.06 16.09
N GLN A 148 -5.23 0.81 16.18
CA GLN A 148 -5.69 0.04 15.01
C GLN A 148 -6.78 0.79 14.27
N ALA A 149 -7.80 1.28 14.98
CA ALA A 149 -8.87 2.06 14.38
C ALA A 149 -8.35 3.35 13.73
N LEU A 150 -7.35 4.02 14.31
CA LEU A 150 -6.70 5.19 13.68
C LEU A 150 -5.97 4.82 12.39
N LEU A 151 -5.25 3.70 12.35
CA LEU A 151 -4.57 3.21 11.15
C LEU A 151 -5.58 2.85 10.06
N GLU A 152 -6.65 2.14 10.42
CA GLU A 152 -7.73 1.78 9.50
C GLU A 152 -8.40 3.04 8.94
N VAL A 153 -8.71 4.04 9.77
CA VAL A 153 -9.29 5.31 9.27
C VAL A 153 -8.32 6.04 8.35
N ALA A 154 -7.02 6.01 8.63
CA ALA A 154 -6.02 6.71 7.83
C ALA A 154 -5.69 6.04 6.50
N THR A 155 -5.89 4.72 6.38
CA THR A 155 -5.43 3.91 5.24
C THR A 155 -6.58 3.22 4.50
N SER A 156 -7.54 2.66 5.21
CA SER A 156 -8.66 1.91 4.66
C SER A 156 -9.83 2.82 4.31
N LYS A 157 -10.69 2.34 3.41
CA LYS A 157 -11.93 3.04 3.02
C LYS A 157 -11.66 4.44 2.49
N THR A 158 -10.55 4.61 1.76
CA THR A 158 -10.26 5.89 1.14
C THR A 158 -11.25 6.11 0.00
N HIS A 159 -12.01 7.20 0.10
CA HIS A 159 -13.02 7.57 -0.90
C HIS A 159 -12.37 8.45 -1.96
N PHE A 160 -12.65 8.17 -3.23
CA PHE A 160 -12.26 9.02 -4.34
C PHE A 160 -13.39 9.09 -5.37
N SER A 161 -13.42 10.19 -6.13
CA SER A 161 -14.39 10.37 -7.21
C SER A 161 -13.72 10.17 -8.56
N PHE A 162 -14.38 9.43 -9.45
CA PHE A 162 -13.99 9.27 -10.84
C PHE A 162 -15.25 9.21 -11.71
N ASN A 163 -15.31 9.99 -12.80
CA ASN A 163 -16.51 10.10 -13.65
C ASN A 163 -17.80 10.28 -12.84
N ASN A 164 -17.80 11.25 -11.92
CA ASN A 164 -18.92 11.58 -11.03
C ASN A 164 -19.40 10.44 -10.10
N LYS A 165 -18.68 9.31 -10.06
CA LYS A 165 -18.96 8.17 -9.18
C LYS A 165 -17.97 8.14 -8.04
N ILE A 166 -18.45 7.83 -6.84
CA ILE A 166 -17.62 7.67 -5.65
C ILE A 166 -17.24 6.20 -5.52
N TYR A 167 -15.95 5.96 -5.37
CA TYR A 167 -15.36 4.64 -5.16
C TYR A 167 -14.69 4.60 -3.80
N VAL A 168 -14.65 3.39 -3.23
CA VAL A 168 -13.94 3.10 -2.00
C VAL A 168 -12.90 2.03 -2.28
N GLN A 169 -11.64 2.30 -1.91
CA GLN A 169 -10.60 1.28 -1.90
C GLN A 169 -10.65 0.51 -0.59
N HIS A 170 -10.84 -0.81 -0.69
CA HIS A 170 -10.99 -1.70 0.47
C HIS A 170 -9.69 -2.41 0.87
N ASP A 171 -8.79 -2.65 -0.08
CA ASP A 171 -7.49 -3.29 0.15
C ASP A 171 -6.35 -2.59 -0.59
N GLY A 172 -5.13 -2.83 -0.14
CA GLY A 172 -3.98 -2.01 -0.47
C GLY A 172 -4.09 -0.60 0.13
N VAL A 173 -3.15 0.24 -0.24
CA VAL A 173 -3.12 1.65 0.14
C VAL A 173 -3.34 2.53 -1.09
N ALA A 174 -4.07 3.61 -0.90
CA ALA A 174 -4.36 4.55 -1.98
C ALA A 174 -3.10 5.30 -2.40
N MET A 175 -2.74 5.21 -3.68
CA MET A 175 -1.63 5.96 -4.25
C MET A 175 -1.94 7.46 -4.15
N GLY A 176 -1.08 8.21 -3.46
CA GLY A 176 -1.28 9.64 -3.17
C GLY A 176 -1.74 9.95 -1.74
N ALA A 177 -2.10 8.93 -0.94
CA ALA A 177 -2.31 9.13 0.49
C ALA A 177 -0.97 9.36 1.22
N PRO A 178 -0.88 10.30 2.18
CA PRO A 178 0.39 10.62 2.87
C PRO A 178 1.05 9.44 3.59
N LEU A 179 0.23 8.49 4.05
CA LEU A 179 0.67 7.33 4.82
C LEU A 179 1.03 6.12 3.94
N ALA A 180 0.60 6.10 2.67
CA ALA A 180 0.79 4.96 1.78
C ALA A 180 2.26 4.54 1.59
N PRO A 181 3.24 5.47 1.39
CA PRO A 181 4.65 5.09 1.28
C PRO A 181 5.19 4.38 2.53
N ILE A 182 4.80 4.85 3.72
CA ILE A 182 5.25 4.24 4.98
C ILE A 182 4.71 2.83 5.13
N ILE A 183 3.42 2.62 4.84
CA ILE A 183 2.79 1.30 4.93
C ILE A 183 3.43 0.33 3.93
N ALA A 184 3.65 0.76 2.69
CA ALA A 184 4.31 -0.05 1.68
C ALA A 184 5.73 -0.44 2.08
N ASP A 185 6.53 0.51 2.59
CA ASP A 185 7.90 0.20 3.01
C ASP A 185 7.96 -0.71 4.24
N ILE A 186 7.04 -0.58 5.19
CA ILE A 186 6.95 -1.48 6.34
C ILE A 186 6.63 -2.91 5.86
N PHE A 187 5.69 -3.06 4.93
CA PHE A 187 5.36 -4.35 4.34
C PHE A 187 6.55 -4.97 3.60
N MET A 188 7.28 -4.19 2.81
CA MET A 188 8.49 -4.66 2.14
C MET A 188 9.60 -5.03 3.13
N ALA A 189 9.82 -4.22 4.17
CA ALA A 189 10.80 -4.52 5.21
C ALA A 189 10.46 -5.82 5.96
N TYR A 190 9.17 -6.09 6.19
CA TYR A 190 8.70 -7.36 6.74
C TYR A 190 9.04 -8.54 5.82
N LEU A 191 8.75 -8.43 4.52
CA LEU A 191 9.07 -9.48 3.54
C LEU A 191 10.56 -9.76 3.48
N GLU A 192 11.39 -8.72 3.43
CA GLU A 192 12.84 -8.83 3.45
C GLU A 192 13.32 -9.55 4.73
N THR A 193 12.84 -9.12 5.90
CA THR A 193 13.24 -9.76 7.17
C THR A 193 12.84 -11.23 7.24
N THR A 194 11.70 -11.59 6.63
CA THR A 194 11.16 -12.95 6.69
C THR A 194 11.83 -13.89 5.68
N LEU A 195 12.16 -13.40 4.49
CA LEU A 195 12.61 -14.22 3.36
C LEU A 195 14.12 -14.21 3.16
N MET A 196 14.86 -13.25 3.74
CA MET A 196 16.28 -13.10 3.42
C MET A 196 17.14 -14.28 3.83
N ASP A 197 16.85 -14.96 4.94
CA ASP A 197 17.59 -16.17 5.33
C ASP A 197 17.45 -17.29 4.29
N GLU A 198 16.24 -17.46 3.72
CA GLU A 198 15.98 -18.40 2.65
C GLU A 198 16.67 -17.98 1.35
N LEU A 199 16.58 -16.70 0.97
CA LEU A 199 17.22 -16.16 -0.23
C LEU A 199 18.75 -16.33 -0.18
N ILE A 200 19.37 -16.08 0.97
CA ILE A 200 20.80 -16.30 1.19
C ILE A 200 21.13 -17.79 1.03
N SER A 201 20.29 -18.69 1.56
CA SER A 201 20.49 -20.14 1.40
C SER A 201 20.39 -20.61 -0.08
N LEU A 202 19.62 -19.89 -0.89
CA LEU A 202 19.49 -20.10 -2.34
C LEU A 202 20.62 -19.45 -3.15
N GLY A 203 21.57 -18.76 -2.50
CA GLY A 203 22.75 -18.18 -3.13
C GLY A 203 22.65 -16.69 -3.44
N VAL A 204 21.61 -15.98 -2.96
CA VAL A 204 21.56 -14.52 -3.05
C VAL A 204 22.69 -13.93 -2.22
N CYS A 205 23.62 -13.25 -2.89
CA CYS A 205 24.81 -12.68 -2.25
C CYS A 205 24.57 -11.26 -1.72
N GLU A 206 23.76 -10.47 -2.42
CA GLU A 206 23.46 -9.07 -2.11
C GLU A 206 21.98 -8.82 -2.45
N TRP A 207 21.32 -8.01 -1.63
CA TRP A 207 19.94 -7.58 -1.85
C TRP A 207 19.81 -6.08 -1.61
N HIS A 208 19.22 -5.38 -2.57
CA HIS A 208 19.08 -3.93 -2.57
C HIS A 208 17.70 -3.59 -3.10
N ARG A 209 16.98 -2.69 -2.42
CA ARG A 209 15.63 -2.27 -2.80
C ARG A 209 15.51 -0.76 -2.92
N TYR A 210 14.98 -0.26 -4.04
CA TYR A 210 14.56 1.13 -4.21
C TYR A 210 13.05 1.20 -4.40
N VAL A 211 12.31 1.48 -3.32
CA VAL A 211 10.84 1.49 -3.32
C VAL A 211 10.29 0.11 -3.70
N ASP A 212 9.87 -0.08 -4.96
CA ASP A 212 9.33 -1.29 -5.58
C ASP A 212 10.35 -2.10 -6.41
N ASP A 213 11.53 -1.54 -6.68
CA ASP A 213 12.65 -2.21 -7.37
C ASP A 213 13.56 -2.97 -6.41
#